data_AF-A0A950ALT9-F1
#
_entry.id   AF-A0A950ALT9-F1
#
_cell.length_a   1.000
_cell.length_b   1.000
_cell.length_c   1.000
_cell.angle_alpha   90.00
_cell.angle_beta   90.00
_cell.angle_gamma   90.00
#
_symmetry.space_group_name_H-M   'P 1'
#
loop_
_entity.id
_entity.type
_entity.pdbx_description
1 polymer ?
#
loop_
_entity_poly.entity_id
_entity_poly.type
_entity_poly.pdbx_seq_one_letter_code
_entity_poly.pdbx_strand_id
1 'polypeptide(L)'
;MPFTKALPEDLSHLREMAYGWGTVVSRRAYGEGGPGLDIDFDSIESLAVEIGQAVIRGTIEETLKTQGKRLGDHQPCPACARDCPVDTASRTLQVRGGTIQYHEPICHCRACRRDFFPAAPELAARLARLLSGDPE
;
A
#
# COMPACT_ATOMS: atom_id res chain seq x y z
N MET A 1 11.29 13.74 -8.65
CA MET A 1 10.90 13.88 -7.22
C MET A 1 11.15 12.53 -6.56
N PRO A 2 12.12 12.35 -5.65
CA PRO A 2 12.37 11.00 -5.15
C PRO A 2 11.36 10.72 -4.04
N PHE A 3 10.45 9.78 -4.28
CA PHE A 3 9.93 8.99 -3.18
C PHE A 3 11.13 8.43 -2.43
N THR A 4 11.14 8.54 -1.10
CA THR A 4 12.24 7.97 -0.32
C THR A 4 12.19 6.45 -0.50
N LYS A 5 13.23 5.90 -1.14
CA LYS A 5 13.42 4.45 -1.18
C LYS A 5 13.81 4.01 0.23
N ALA A 6 12.83 3.60 1.01
CA ALA A 6 13.06 3.00 2.30
C ALA A 6 13.08 1.47 2.12
N LEU A 7 14.22 0.86 2.41
CA LEU A 7 14.26 -0.54 2.80
C LEU A 7 14.31 -0.56 4.32
N PRO A 8 13.54 -1.42 5.01
CA PRO A 8 13.62 -1.54 6.46
C PRO A 8 15.07 -1.81 6.88
N GLU A 9 15.52 -1.18 7.96
CA GLU A 9 16.85 -1.42 8.54
C GLU A 9 17.05 -2.90 8.91
N ASP A 10 15.95 -3.61 9.19
CA ASP A 10 15.94 -5.02 9.55
C ASP A 10 15.26 -5.92 8.52
N LEU A 11 15.72 -5.83 7.26
CA LEU A 11 15.23 -6.70 6.18
C LEU A 11 15.52 -8.20 6.44
N SER A 12 16.60 -8.51 7.15
CA SER A 12 16.99 -9.88 7.47
C SER A 12 15.97 -10.54 8.39
N HIS A 13 15.59 -9.89 9.49
CA HIS A 13 14.55 -10.41 10.39
C HIS A 13 13.20 -10.56 9.69
N LEU A 14 12.82 -9.59 8.86
CA LEU A 14 11.58 -9.68 8.08
C LEU A 14 11.58 -10.87 7.12
N ARG A 15 12.73 -11.19 6.51
CA ARG A 15 12.89 -12.37 5.65
C ARG A 15 12.81 -13.67 6.45
N GLU A 16 13.44 -13.74 7.62
CA GLU A 16 13.35 -14.91 8.50
C GLU A 16 11.90 -15.16 8.96
N MET A 17 11.20 -14.09 9.36
CA MET A 17 9.79 -14.16 9.69
C MET A 17 8.96 -14.66 8.51
N ALA A 18 9.16 -14.10 7.30
CA ALA A 18 8.46 -14.55 6.10
C ALA A 18 8.80 -16.00 5.71
N TYR A 19 10.05 -16.44 5.93
CA TYR A 19 10.44 -17.84 5.71
C TYR A 19 9.70 -18.78 6.67
N GLY A 20 9.56 -18.38 7.95
CA GLY A 20 8.81 -19.14 8.97
C GLY A 20 7.35 -19.39 8.61
N TRP A 21 6.73 -18.53 7.78
CA TRP A 21 5.37 -18.76 7.28
C TRP A 21 5.23 -20.05 6.48
N GLY A 22 6.28 -20.54 5.81
CA GLY A 22 6.23 -21.81 5.09
C GLY A 22 5.86 -22.99 6.00
N THR A 23 6.40 -23.01 7.22
CA THR A 23 6.06 -24.02 8.24
C THR A 23 4.59 -23.88 8.66
N VAL A 24 4.15 -22.65 8.87
CA VAL A 24 2.77 -22.36 9.28
C VAL A 24 1.76 -22.80 8.22
N VAL A 25 2.06 -22.52 6.94
CA VAL A 25 1.21 -22.86 5.80
C VAL A 25 1.16 -24.38 5.63
N SER A 26 2.30 -25.05 5.62
CA SER A 26 2.37 -26.50 5.46
C SER A 26 1.59 -27.24 6.55
N ARG A 27 1.77 -26.85 7.82
CA ARG A 27 1.04 -27.47 8.94
C ARG A 27 -0.46 -27.20 8.90
N ARG A 28 -0.90 -26.02 8.43
CA ARG A 28 -2.32 -25.73 8.27
C ARG A 28 -2.96 -26.45 7.10
N ALA A 29 -2.22 -26.65 6.01
CA ALA A 29 -2.72 -27.34 4.81
C ALA A 29 -2.75 -28.86 5.00
N TYR A 30 -1.73 -29.43 5.65
CA TYR A 30 -1.49 -30.88 5.67
C TYR A 30 -1.37 -31.50 7.07
N GLY A 31 -1.42 -30.69 8.15
CA GLY A 31 -1.19 -31.14 9.52
C GLY A 31 0.29 -31.27 9.88
N GLU A 32 0.57 -31.71 11.12
CA GLU A 32 1.95 -31.83 11.63
C GLU A 32 2.80 -32.88 10.88
N GLY A 33 2.16 -33.83 10.20
CA GLY A 33 2.83 -34.86 9.38
C GLY A 33 3.27 -34.39 8.00
N GLY A 34 2.82 -33.21 7.54
CA GLY A 34 3.06 -32.73 6.18
C GLY A 34 2.22 -33.45 5.11
N PRO A 35 2.42 -33.10 3.82
CA PRO A 35 1.68 -33.71 2.73
C PRO A 35 2.03 -35.20 2.57
N GLY A 36 1.09 -35.99 2.07
CA GLY A 36 1.33 -37.38 1.67
C GLY A 36 2.29 -37.48 0.48
N LEU A 37 2.87 -38.66 0.27
CA LEU A 37 3.77 -38.94 -0.87
C LEU A 37 3.05 -38.99 -2.23
N ASP A 38 1.72 -39.01 -2.21
CA ASP A 38 0.83 -38.95 -3.36
C ASP A 38 0.58 -37.53 -3.88
N ILE A 39 1.01 -36.50 -3.13
CA ILE A 39 0.95 -35.11 -3.57
C ILE A 39 2.16 -34.81 -4.46
N ASP A 40 1.88 -34.36 -5.68
CA ASP A 40 2.94 -33.97 -6.62
C ASP A 40 3.55 -32.60 -6.28
N PHE A 41 4.71 -32.35 -6.88
CA PHE A 41 5.44 -31.10 -6.68
C PHE A 41 4.65 -29.89 -7.20
N ASP A 42 3.91 -30.02 -8.30
CA ASP A 42 3.13 -28.94 -8.91
C ASP A 42 2.06 -28.41 -7.96
N SER A 43 1.38 -29.30 -7.23
CA SER A 43 0.42 -28.95 -6.19
C SER A 43 1.07 -28.22 -5.01
N ILE A 44 2.27 -28.68 -4.59
CA ILE A 44 3.04 -28.03 -3.51
C ILE A 44 3.48 -26.63 -3.93
N GLU A 45 4.00 -26.49 -5.16
CA GLU A 45 4.44 -25.20 -5.70
C GLU A 45 3.26 -24.25 -5.88
N SER A 46 2.14 -24.71 -6.43
CA SER A 46 0.92 -23.92 -6.61
C SER A 46 0.42 -23.33 -5.28
N LEU A 47 0.37 -24.15 -4.23
CA LEU A 47 0.04 -23.67 -2.88
C LEU A 47 1.01 -22.58 -2.41
N ALA A 48 2.33 -22.81 -2.56
CA ALA A 48 3.34 -21.85 -2.14
C ALA A 48 3.22 -20.51 -2.88
N VAL A 49 2.97 -20.55 -4.20
CA VAL A 49 2.77 -19.37 -5.04
C VAL A 49 1.51 -18.61 -4.63
N GLU A 50 0.37 -19.29 -4.48
CA GLU A 50 -0.90 -18.66 -4.10
C GLU A 50 -0.79 -17.94 -2.76
N ILE A 51 -0.16 -18.58 -1.77
CA ILE A 51 0.01 -18.00 -0.44
C ILE A 51 1.02 -16.86 -0.47
N GLY A 52 2.13 -17.02 -1.20
CA GLY A 52 3.11 -15.94 -1.40
C GLY A 52 2.46 -14.70 -2.02
N GLN A 53 1.60 -14.88 -3.02
CA GLN A 53 0.82 -13.80 -3.61
C GLN A 53 -0.13 -13.15 -2.61
N ALA A 54 -0.82 -13.93 -1.76
CA ALA A 54 -1.68 -13.39 -0.72
C ALA A 54 -0.92 -12.54 0.30
N VAL A 55 0.28 -12.97 0.73
CA VAL A 55 1.15 -12.19 1.63
C VAL A 55 1.57 -10.86 0.97
N ILE A 56 1.93 -10.89 -0.31
CA ILE A 56 2.26 -9.67 -1.06
C ILE A 56 1.07 -8.70 -1.09
N ARG A 57 -0.13 -9.17 -1.44
CA ARG A 57 -1.34 -8.34 -1.48
C ARG A 57 -1.64 -7.70 -0.13
N GLY A 58 -1.72 -8.51 0.92
CA GLY A 58 -2.04 -8.03 2.27
C GLY A 58 -1.02 -7.04 2.81
N THR A 59 0.28 -7.26 2.53
CA THR A 59 1.35 -6.33 2.94
C THR A 59 1.17 -4.96 2.28
N ILE A 60 0.87 -4.93 0.98
CA ILE A 60 0.68 -3.67 0.23
C ILE A 60 -0.59 -2.96 0.71
N GLU A 61 -1.71 -3.67 0.83
CA GLU A 61 -2.99 -3.10 1.29
C GLU A 61 -2.85 -2.47 2.68
N GLU A 62 -2.25 -3.16 3.65
CA GLU A 62 -2.07 -2.64 5.01
C GLU A 62 -1.10 -1.45 5.04
N THR A 63 -0.02 -1.51 4.25
CA THR A 63 0.95 -0.40 4.17
C THR A 63 0.30 0.85 3.59
N LEU A 64 -0.45 0.72 2.49
CA LEU A 64 -1.16 1.83 1.84
C LEU A 64 -2.24 2.41 2.76
N LYS A 65 -3.01 1.55 3.44
CA LYS A 65 -4.02 1.95 4.42
C LYS A 65 -3.40 2.74 5.58
N THR A 66 -2.29 2.25 6.14
CA THR A 66 -1.59 2.92 7.23
C THR A 66 -0.95 4.23 6.78
N GLN A 67 -0.41 4.28 5.56
CA GLN A 67 0.10 5.52 4.98
C GLN A 67 -1.01 6.56 4.78
N GLY A 68 -2.17 6.15 4.26
CA GLY A 68 -3.33 7.03 4.05
C GLY A 68 -3.81 7.68 5.33
N LYS A 69 -3.87 6.94 6.45
CA LYS A 69 -4.24 7.47 7.77
C LYS A 69 -3.35 8.63 8.26
N ARG A 70 -2.11 8.74 7.76
CA ARG A 70 -1.18 9.82 8.15
C ARG A 70 -1.50 11.17 7.49
N LEU A 71 -2.41 11.21 6.53
CA LEU A 71 -2.81 12.44 5.85
C LEU A 71 -3.74 13.32 6.71
N GLY A 72 -4.37 12.76 7.74
CA GLY A 72 -5.42 13.45 8.48
C GLY A 72 -6.70 13.64 7.67
N ASP A 73 -7.70 14.28 8.28
CA ASP A 73 -9.05 14.37 7.69
C ASP A 73 -9.22 15.54 6.71
N HIS A 74 -8.28 16.48 6.69
CA HIS A 74 -8.31 17.67 5.84
C HIS A 74 -6.94 18.01 5.28
N GLN A 75 -6.92 18.56 4.07
CA GLN A 75 -5.72 18.94 3.33
C GLN A 75 -5.91 20.26 2.59
N PRO A 76 -4.90 21.14 2.53
CA PRO A 76 -5.00 22.40 1.84
C PRO A 76 -5.05 22.19 0.32
N CYS A 77 -5.97 22.88 -0.35
CA CYS A 77 -6.03 22.91 -1.81
C CYS A 77 -4.73 23.53 -2.36
N PRO A 78 -4.03 22.86 -3.29
CA PRO A 78 -2.75 23.36 -3.79
C PRO A 78 -2.90 24.54 -4.75
N ALA A 79 -4.10 25.08 -4.98
CA ALA A 79 -4.31 26.26 -5.82
C ALA A 79 -4.77 27.50 -5.03
N CYS A 80 -5.55 27.31 -3.97
CA CYS A 80 -6.12 28.42 -3.18
C CYS A 80 -5.91 28.29 -1.68
N ALA A 81 -5.13 27.29 -1.24
CA ALA A 81 -4.85 26.97 0.16
C ALA A 81 -6.07 26.67 1.06
N ARG A 82 -7.28 26.63 0.51
CA ARG A 82 -8.49 26.30 1.26
C ARG A 82 -8.43 24.87 1.81
N ASP A 83 -8.77 24.72 3.07
CA ASP A 83 -8.83 23.42 3.72
C ASP A 83 -9.96 22.57 3.13
N CYS A 84 -9.63 21.39 2.62
CA CYS A 84 -10.55 20.49 1.93
C CYS A 84 -10.60 19.14 2.64
N PRO A 85 -11.78 18.54 2.83
CA PRO A 85 -11.88 17.22 3.45
C PRO A 85 -11.23 16.16 2.56
N VAL A 86 -10.55 15.21 3.20
CA VAL A 86 -10.03 14.00 2.57
C VAL A 86 -11.16 12.96 2.53
N ASP A 87 -11.44 12.46 1.34
CA ASP A 87 -12.34 11.33 1.11
C ASP A 87 -11.55 10.17 0.47
N THR A 88 -12.21 9.05 0.17
CA THR A 88 -11.59 7.90 -0.48
C THR A 88 -12.33 7.46 -1.73
N ALA A 89 -11.59 7.18 -2.80
CA ALA A 89 -12.09 6.52 -3.99
C ALA A 89 -11.57 5.09 -4.05
N SER A 90 -12.46 4.13 -4.30
CA SER A 90 -12.04 2.73 -4.46
C SER A 90 -11.40 2.52 -5.83
N ARG A 91 -10.19 1.95 -5.86
CA ARG A 91 -9.46 1.60 -7.08
C ARG A 91 -8.94 0.17 -7.02
N THR A 92 -8.94 -0.46 -8.18
CA THR A 92 -8.33 -1.78 -8.37
C THR A 92 -6.92 -1.60 -8.92
N LEU A 93 -5.91 -2.09 -8.22
CA LEU A 93 -4.51 -2.00 -8.63
C LEU A 93 -3.94 -3.38 -8.96
N GLN A 94 -3.16 -3.46 -10.04
CA GLN A 94 -2.35 -4.65 -10.34
C GLN A 94 -0.98 -4.55 -9.68
N VAL A 95 -0.64 -5.55 -8.88
CA VAL A 95 0.65 -5.71 -8.19
C VAL A 95 1.23 -7.09 -8.51
N ARG A 96 2.48 -7.33 -8.10
CA ARG A 96 3.14 -8.64 -8.33
C ARG A 96 2.42 -9.81 -7.66
N GLY A 97 1.68 -9.54 -6.58
CA GLY A 97 0.82 -10.52 -5.90
C GLY A 97 -0.57 -10.70 -6.51
N GLY A 98 -0.84 -10.11 -7.68
CA GLY A 98 -2.18 -10.08 -8.28
C GLY A 98 -2.89 -8.75 -8.05
N THR A 99 -4.21 -8.79 -7.88
CA THR A 99 -5.03 -7.58 -7.77
C THR A 99 -5.34 -7.21 -6.33
N ILE A 100 -5.26 -5.92 -5.98
CA ILE A 100 -5.66 -5.38 -4.67
C ILE A 100 -6.74 -4.32 -4.80
N GLN A 101 -7.52 -4.12 -3.73
CA GLN A 101 -8.46 -3.01 -3.62
C GLN A 101 -7.84 -1.91 -2.77
N TYR A 102 -7.62 -0.75 -3.38
CA TYR A 102 -7.03 0.42 -2.75
C TYR A 102 -8.06 1.53 -2.56
N HIS A 103 -8.26 1.97 -1.33
CA HIS A 103 -9.04 3.15 -0.99
C HIS A 103 -8.14 4.38 -1.13
N GLU A 104 -8.07 4.92 -2.34
CA GLU A 104 -7.21 6.05 -2.67
C GLU A 104 -7.71 7.33 -2.01
N PRO A 105 -6.90 8.01 -1.18
CA PRO A 105 -7.23 9.31 -0.63
C PRO A 105 -7.37 10.35 -1.75
N ILE A 106 -8.48 11.09 -1.74
CA ILE A 106 -8.80 12.14 -2.71
C ILE A 106 -9.33 13.38 -1.99
N CYS A 107 -9.18 14.55 -2.62
CA CYS A 107 -9.75 15.80 -2.13
C CYS A 107 -10.43 16.54 -3.27
N HIS A 108 -11.57 17.19 -2.98
CA HIS A 108 -12.26 18.07 -3.93
C HIS A 108 -12.35 19.50 -3.38
N CYS A 109 -11.74 20.45 -4.08
CA CYS A 109 -11.86 21.87 -3.74
C CYS A 109 -13.06 22.49 -4.45
N ARG A 110 -14.13 22.80 -3.71
CA ARG A 110 -15.33 23.46 -4.25
C ARG A 110 -15.08 24.86 -4.80
N ALA A 111 -14.11 25.60 -4.23
CA ALA A 111 -13.79 26.96 -4.66
C ALA A 111 -13.13 26.96 -6.05
N CYS A 112 -12.16 26.06 -6.24
CA CYS A 112 -11.44 25.91 -7.49
C CYS A 112 -12.11 24.93 -8.46
N ARG A 113 -13.18 24.24 -8.02
CA ARG A 113 -13.89 23.17 -8.71
C ARG A 113 -12.94 22.13 -9.32
N ARG A 114 -12.02 21.63 -8.51
CA ARG A 114 -10.99 20.66 -8.96
C ARG A 114 -10.71 19.60 -7.91
N ASP A 115 -10.39 18.42 -8.41
CA ASP A 115 -9.86 17.33 -7.60
C ASP A 115 -8.35 17.46 -7.47
N PHE A 116 -7.82 16.96 -6.35
CA PHE A 116 -6.39 16.81 -6.15
C PHE A 116 -6.11 15.62 -5.24
N PHE A 117 -4.89 15.09 -5.34
CA PHE A 117 -4.43 14.07 -4.42
C PHE A 117 -3.84 14.73 -3.17
N PRO A 118 -4.25 14.31 -1.97
CA PRO A 118 -3.62 14.74 -0.73
C PRO A 118 -2.16 14.29 -0.69
N ALA A 119 -1.32 15.10 -0.05
CA ALA A 119 0.12 14.87 0.01
C ALA A 119 0.63 15.09 1.43
N ALA A 120 1.86 14.65 1.71
CA ALA A 120 2.53 15.01 2.95
C ALA A 120 2.53 16.55 3.12
N PRO A 121 2.35 17.10 4.34
CA PRO A 121 2.17 18.54 4.55
C PRO A 121 3.23 19.42 3.89
N GLU A 122 4.51 19.03 3.97
CA GLU A 122 5.62 19.74 3.33
C GLU A 122 5.48 19.78 1.80
N LEU A 123 5.08 18.67 1.20
CA LEU A 123 4.85 18.57 -0.23
C LEU A 123 3.60 19.36 -0.64
N ALA A 124 2.52 19.27 0.13
CA ALA A 124 1.29 20.03 -0.10
C ALA A 124 1.56 21.55 -0.06
N ALA A 125 2.29 22.03 0.94
CA ALA A 125 2.69 23.44 1.06
C ALA A 125 3.61 23.90 -0.07
N ARG A 126 4.47 23.02 -0.60
CA ARG A 126 5.32 23.34 -1.75
C ARG A 126 4.53 23.37 -3.06
N LEU A 127 3.63 22.40 -3.28
CA LEU A 127 2.76 22.37 -4.45
C LEU A 127 1.85 23.61 -4.48
N ALA A 128 1.33 24.02 -3.32
CA ALA A 128 0.55 25.24 -3.18
C ALA A 128 1.29 26.47 -3.71
N ARG A 129 2.54 26.66 -3.29
CA ARG A 129 3.40 27.78 -3.71
C ARG A 129 3.71 27.77 -5.20
N LEU A 130 4.08 26.60 -5.75
CA LEU A 130 4.42 26.48 -7.17
C LEU A 130 3.24 26.80 -8.09
N LEU A 131 2.01 26.50 -7.65
CA LEU A 131 0.81 26.71 -8.44
C LEU A 131 0.17 28.10 -8.22
N SER A 132 0.46 28.78 -7.10
CA SER A 132 0.02 30.15 -6.85
C SER A 132 0.86 31.19 -7.60
N GLY A 133 2.02 30.81 -8.13
CA GLY A 133 2.85 31.69 -8.96
C GLY A 133 3.65 32.73 -8.18
N ASP A 134 3.81 32.56 -6.85
CA ASP A 134 4.73 33.38 -6.05
C ASP A 134 6.19 32.95 -6.32
N PRO A 135 7.02 33.80 -6.96
CA PRO A 135 8.45 33.54 -7.06
C PRO A 135 9.15 33.91 -5.74
N GLU A 136 10.32 33.31 -5.48
CA GLU A 136 11.21 33.67 -4.37
C GLU A 136 11.60 35.16 -4.35
#